data_AF-A0A263DDP2-F1
#
_entry.id   AF-A0A263DDP2-F1
#
_cell.length_a   1.000
_cell.length_b   1.000
_cell.length_c   1.000
_cell.angle_alpha   90.00
_cell.angle_beta   90.00
_cell.angle_gamma   90.00
#
_symmetry.space_group_name_H-M   'P 1'
#
loop_
_entity.id
_entity.type
_entity.pdbx_description
1 polymer ?
#
loop_
_entity_poly.entity_id
_entity_poly.type
_entity_poly.pdbx_seq_one_letter_code
_entity_poly.pdbx_strand_id
1 'polypeptide(L)' 'MSERSERLLGTGEAARALGISPRTLAHYAQTGQLEPALVLPSGYYKWNVDDIRRQLRELRQRRRAADDRE' A
#
# COMPACT_ATOMS: atom_id res chain seq x y z
N MET A 1 19.40 12.58 -15.71
CA MET A 1 19.18 11.97 -14.38
C MET A 1 18.66 13.06 -13.45
N SER A 2 17.34 13.10 -13.21
CA SER A 2 16.71 13.53 -11.95
C SER A 2 15.19 13.41 -12.10
N GLU A 3 14.53 12.98 -11.03
CA GLU A 3 13.08 13.02 -10.79
C GLU A 3 12.18 12.17 -11.71
N ARG A 4 12.29 10.84 -11.61
CA ARG A 4 11.05 10.04 -11.66
C ARG A 4 10.25 10.41 -10.41
N SER A 5 9.49 11.49 -10.52
CA SER A 5 8.60 12.00 -9.48
C SER A 5 7.72 10.84 -9.00
N GLU A 6 8.10 10.25 -7.88
CA GLU A 6 7.31 9.25 -7.17
C GLU A 6 6.09 10.00 -6.66
N ARG A 7 5.06 10.12 -7.51
CA ARG A 7 3.82 10.80 -7.18
C ARG A 7 3.20 10.07 -5.99
N LEU A 8 3.48 10.62 -4.81
CA LEU A 8 2.89 10.19 -3.56
C LEU A 8 1.41 10.60 -3.56
N LEU A 9 0.57 9.61 -3.82
CA LEU A 9 -0.87 9.76 -3.92
C LEU A 9 -1.50 9.70 -2.53
N GLY A 10 -2.62 10.40 -2.36
CA GLY A 10 -3.47 10.16 -1.18
C GLY A 10 -4.12 8.78 -1.23
N THR A 11 -4.63 8.29 -0.10
CA THR A 11 -5.31 6.98 0.00
C THR A 11 -6.41 6.80 -1.06
N GLY A 12 -7.20 7.85 -1.34
CA GLY A 12 -8.27 7.77 -2.34
C GLY A 12 -7.75 7.62 -3.78
N GLU A 13 -6.72 8.37 -4.14
CA GLU A 13 -6.12 8.32 -5.47
C GLU A 13 -5.36 7.01 -5.70
N ALA A 14 -4.60 6.56 -4.70
CA ALA A 14 -3.88 5.29 -4.74
C ALA A 14 -4.86 4.11 -4.87
N ALA A 15 -5.95 4.13 -4.12
CA ALA A 15 -6.98 3.11 -4.20
C ALA A 15 -7.65 3.06 -5.59
N ARG A 16 -7.98 4.22 -6.18
CA ARG A 16 -8.48 4.30 -7.56
C ARG A 16 -7.48 3.76 -8.58
N ALA A 17 -6.20 4.10 -8.45
CA ALA A 17 -5.14 3.62 -9.34
C ALA A 17 -4.93 2.10 -9.27
N LEU A 18 -5.30 1.48 -8.15
CA LEU A 18 -5.24 0.03 -7.91
C LEU A 18 -6.57 -0.68 -8.18
N GLY A 19 -7.66 0.06 -8.43
CA GLY A 19 -8.99 -0.52 -8.59
C GLY A 19 -9.57 -1.12 -7.31
N ILE A 20 -9.14 -0.65 -6.13
CA ILE A 20 -9.64 -1.10 -4.83
C ILE A 20 -10.40 0.00 -4.11
N SER A 21 -11.21 -0.38 -3.12
CA SER A 21 -11.88 0.58 -2.25
C SER A 21 -10.86 1.32 -1.36
N PRO A 22 -10.98 2.67 -1.21
CA PRO A 22 -10.14 3.43 -0.28
C PRO A 22 -10.20 2.91 1.15
N ARG A 23 -11.36 2.39 1.56
CA ARG A 23 -11.57 1.75 2.87
C ARG A 23 -10.69 0.50 3.04
N THR A 24 -10.51 -0.29 1.99
CA THR A 24 -9.64 -1.48 2.01
C THR A 24 -8.19 -1.07 2.18
N LEU A 25 -7.73 -0.07 1.43
CA LEU A 25 -6.37 0.44 1.55
C LEU A 25 -6.11 1.02 2.95
N ALA A 26 -7.05 1.81 3.48
CA ALA A 26 -6.96 2.35 4.84
C ALA A 26 -6.99 1.26 5.92
N HIS A 27 -7.75 0.19 5.72
CA HIS A 27 -7.77 -0.95 6.64
C HIS A 27 -6.44 -1.70 6.66
N TYR A 28 -5.82 -1.92 5.48
CA TYR A 28 -4.50 -2.52 5.40
C TYR A 28 -3.43 -1.68 6.08
N ALA A 29 -3.50 -0.35 5.95
CA ALA A 29 -2.62 0.57 6.66
C ALA A 29 -2.79 0.46 8.19
N GLN A 30 -4.03 0.49 8.67
CA GLN A 30 -4.34 0.40 10.10
C GLN A 30 -3.95 -0.95 10.72
N THR A 31 -4.04 -2.03 9.95
CA THR A 31 -3.68 -3.38 10.41
C THR A 31 -2.19 -3.69 10.22
N GLY A 32 -1.39 -2.75 9.67
CA GLY A 32 0.02 -2.97 9.39
C GLY A 32 0.32 -3.97 8.27
N GLN A 33 -0.70 -4.32 7.47
CA GLN A 33 -0.52 -5.22 6.30
C GLN A 33 0.11 -4.49 5.11
N LEU A 34 -0.09 -3.18 5.02
CA LEU A 34 0.55 -2.31 4.04
C LEU A 34 1.15 -1.10 4.74
N GLU A 35 2.37 -0.76 4.40
CA GLU A 35 3.07 0.43 4.89
C GLU A 35 2.90 1.58 3.89
N PRO A 36 2.40 2.74 4.32
CA PRO A 36 2.40 3.93 3.48
C PRO A 36 3.83 4.45 3.32
N ALA A 37 4.14 5.00 2.15
CA ALA A 37 5.47 5.56 1.86
C ALA A 37 5.80 6.79 2.72
N LEU A 38 4.80 7.56 3.12
CA LEU A 38 4.97 8.67 4.06
C LEU A 38 3.70 8.85 4.91
N VAL A 39 3.89 9.07 6.21
CA VAL A 39 2.82 9.46 7.13
C VAL A 39 3.04 10.92 7.51
N LEU A 40 2.10 11.79 7.13
CA LEU A 40 2.17 13.18 7.55
C LEU A 40 1.82 13.30 9.04
N PRO A 41 2.39 14.28 9.76
CA PRO A 41 2.06 14.54 11.17
C PRO A 41 0.57 14.79 11.42
N SER A 42 -0.15 15.26 10.39
CA SER A 42 -1.59 15.48 10.40
C SER A 42 -2.43 14.19 10.27
N GLY A 43 -1.80 13.01 10.15
CA GLY A 43 -2.48 11.71 10.01
C GLY A 43 -2.85 11.34 8.57
N TYR A 44 -2.39 12.09 7.56
CA TYR A 44 -2.61 11.72 6.16
C TYR A 44 -1.54 10.75 5.66
N TYR A 45 -2.00 9.70 4.99
CA TYR A 45 -1.13 8.72 4.35
C TYR A 45 -0.83 9.09 2.91
N LYS A 46 0.43 8.95 2.56
CA LYS A 46 0.96 9.11 1.22
C LYS A 46 1.46 7.77 0.71
N TRP A 47 1.06 7.45 -0.51
CA TRP A 47 1.19 6.13 -1.09
C TRP A 47 1.92 6.20 -2.42
N ASN A 48 2.83 5.25 -2.64
CA ASN A 48 3.38 4.99 -3.97
C ASN A 48 2.67 3.75 -4.55
N VAL A 49 2.10 3.89 -5.75
CA VAL A 49 1.36 2.80 -6.41
C VAL A 49 2.25 1.59 -6.71
N ASP A 50 3.51 1.83 -7.10
CA ASP A 50 4.45 0.75 -7.39
C ASP A 50 4.81 -0.03 -6.13
N ASP A 51 5.00 0.70 -5.03
CA ASP A 51 5.28 0.15 -3.70
C ASP A 51 4.09 -0.68 -3.17
N ILE A 52 2.86 -0.17 -3.27
CA ILE A 52 1.67 -0.96 -2.88
C ILE A 52 1.60 -2.26 -3.70
N ARG A 53 1.85 -2.20 -5.02
CA ARG A 53 1.86 -3.39 -5.87
C ARG A 53 2.91 -4.40 -5.41
N ARG A 54 4.09 -3.95 -5.00
CA ARG A 54 5.15 -4.81 -4.44
C ARG A 54 4.70 -5.45 -3.14
N GLN A 55 4.23 -4.65 -2.17
CA GLN A 55 3.78 -5.15 -0.88
C GLN A 55 2.61 -6.12 -0.99
N LEU A 56 1.65 -5.88 -1.89
CA LEU A 56 0.54 -6.81 -2.14
C LEU A 56 1.02 -8.17 -2.68
N ARG A 57 2.06 -8.19 -3.51
CA ARG A 57 2.67 -9.45 -3.98
C ARG A 57 3.32 -10.20 -2.84
N GLU A 58 4.08 -9.50 -1.99
CA GLU A 58 4.71 -10.08 -0.81
C GLU A 58 3.68 -10.61 0.19
N LEU A 59 2.62 -9.86 0.47
CA LEU A 59 1.53 -10.27 1.36
C LEU A 59 0.88 -11.58 0.88
N ARG A 60 0.65 -11.71 -0.43
CA ARG A 60 0.13 -12.96 -1.03
C ARG A 60 1.09 -14.14 -0.88
N GLN A 61 2.40 -13.90 -0.97
CA GLN A 61 3.41 -14.94 -0.77
C GLN A 61 3.50 -15.36 0.70
N ARG A 62 3.49 -14.40 1.63
CA ARG A 62 3.49 -14.65 3.07
C ARG A 62 2.28 -15.45 3.52
N ARG A 63 1.10 -15.14 3.00
CA ARG A 63 -0.13 -15.91 3.29
C ARG A 63 -0.01 -17.36 2.80
N ARG A 64 0.38 -17.58 1.54
CA ARG A 64 0.59 -18.94 1.00
C ARG A 64 1.59 -19.75 1.82
N ALA A 65 2.73 -19.17 2.18
CA ALA A 65 3.74 -19.85 2.97
C ALA A 65 3.29 -20.17 4.42
N ALA A 66 2.28 -19.45 4.93
CA ALA A 66 1.67 -19.76 6.22
C ALA A 66 0.65 -20.91 6.11
N ASP A 67 -0.11 -20.95 5.01
CA ASP A 67 -1.09 -22.02 4.72
C ASP A 67 -0.39 -23.37 4.43
N ASP A 68 0.79 -23.37 3.80
CA ASP A 68 1.54 -24.60 3.49
C ASP A 68 2.20 -25.29 4.71
N ARG A 69 2.12 -24.67 5.90
CA ARG A 69 2.72 -25.20 7.15
C ARG A 69 1.72 -25.93 8.06
N GLU A 70 0.46 -26.06 7.66
CA GLU A 70 -0.59 -26.79 8.39
C GLU A 70 -0.79 -28.21 7.85
#